data_AF-A0A3Q3G7I1-F1
#
_entry.id   AF-A0A3Q3G7I1-F1
#
_cell.length_a   1.000
_cell.length_b   1.000
_cell.length_c   1.000
_cell.angle_alpha   90.00
_cell.angle_beta   90.00
_cell.angle_gamma   90.00
#
_symmetry.space_group_name_H-M   'P 1'
#
loop_
_entity.id
_entity.type
_entity.pdbx_description
1 polymer ?
#
loop_
_entity_poly.entity_id
_entity_poly.type
_entity_poly.pdbx_seq_one_letter_code
_entity_poly.pdbx_strand_id
1 'polypeptide(L)'
;MKRSQLLPVLVGGVFCVAVVSLYLISTNQNLCVQDLSRLQLKIDKLERLLNDNNRLVATLRDSLLLRKASWDKGGQGGGVNGSSNSVLSRAGTLPGCRLAEKMKDGKNGVQLLDVYDLLPFDNPDGGAWKQGFDISYLDNMWDDQPLEVFVVPHSHNDPGWLKTFDSYYEDQTKHILNNMLIKLSEDSRRKMIWAEISYFSKWWSGIDEQKRDAVRRLLGAGQLELVTGGWVMADEANSHYFALLDQLMEGHQWMQRHLGVRPSSGWAIDPFGHSPSMTYLLKGAGLQDMVIQRVHYAVKKHFAQQQTLEFLWRQSWGECVSMLAFVSIFCLIYPFMLSVEGQHHHGNGNRYHLVST
;
A
#
# COMPACT_ATOMS: atom_id res chain seq x y z
N MET A 1 61.05 -41.50 -24.57
CA MET A 1 61.09 -40.05 -24.84
C MET A 1 59.65 -39.50 -24.78
N LYS A 2 59.43 -38.30 -24.21
CA LYS A 2 58.12 -37.63 -23.93
C LYS A 2 57.52 -37.78 -22.50
N ARG A 3 58.30 -37.55 -21.44
CA ARG A 3 57.73 -37.26 -20.11
C ARG A 3 58.37 -36.09 -19.35
N SER A 4 59.42 -35.45 -19.87
CA SER A 4 60.14 -34.37 -19.16
C SER A 4 59.67 -32.94 -19.47
N GLN A 5 58.74 -32.73 -20.41
CA GLN A 5 58.24 -31.38 -20.75
C GLN A 5 56.86 -31.04 -20.15
N LEU A 6 56.16 -32.00 -19.53
CA LEU A 6 54.83 -31.75 -18.96
C LEU A 6 54.88 -31.06 -17.58
N LEU A 7 55.88 -31.39 -16.76
CA LEU A 7 56.04 -30.81 -15.42
C LEU A 7 56.26 -29.28 -15.43
N PRO A 8 57.19 -28.72 -16.23
CA PRO A 8 57.42 -27.27 -16.22
C PRO A 8 56.23 -26.47 -16.80
N VAL A 9 55.45 -27.04 -17.71
CA VAL A 9 54.23 -26.40 -18.25
C VAL A 9 53.09 -26.41 -17.24
N LEU A 10 52.92 -27.50 -16.48
CA LEU A 10 51.93 -27.57 -15.39
C LEU A 10 52.29 -26.65 -14.23
N VAL A 11 53.56 -26.61 -13.83
CA VAL A 11 54.02 -25.72 -12.74
C VAL A 11 53.93 -24.24 -13.17
N GLY A 12 54.29 -23.92 -14.41
CA GLY A 12 54.15 -22.56 -14.96
C GLY A 12 52.68 -22.12 -15.09
N GLY A 13 51.79 -23.02 -15.50
CA GLY A 13 50.35 -22.75 -15.60
C GLY A 13 49.71 -22.50 -14.23
N VAL A 14 50.02 -23.31 -13.23
CA VAL A 14 49.53 -23.13 -11.85
C VAL A 14 50.07 -21.82 -11.24
N PHE A 15 51.32 -21.47 -11.50
CA PHE A 15 51.90 -20.21 -11.05
C PHE A 15 51.23 -18.99 -11.71
N CYS A 16 50.98 -19.03 -13.02
CA CYS A 16 50.25 -17.95 -13.70
C CYS A 16 48.82 -17.78 -13.18
N VAL A 17 48.09 -18.87 -12.95
CA VAL A 17 46.73 -18.80 -12.38
C VAL A 17 46.75 -18.24 -10.96
N ALA A 18 47.74 -18.60 -10.14
CA ALA A 18 47.89 -18.07 -8.80
C ALA A 18 48.21 -16.56 -8.80
N VAL A 19 49.11 -16.10 -9.67
CA VAL A 19 49.47 -14.68 -9.79
C VAL A 19 48.30 -13.86 -10.33
N VAL A 20 47.59 -14.34 -11.35
CA VAL A 20 46.40 -13.66 -11.88
C VAL A 20 45.27 -13.63 -10.85
N SER A 21 45.08 -14.71 -10.09
CA SER A 21 44.08 -14.75 -9.01
C SER A 21 44.43 -13.78 -7.88
N LEU A 22 45.70 -13.69 -7.48
CA LEU A 22 46.16 -12.72 -6.48
C LEU A 22 46.06 -11.27 -6.98
N TYR A 23 46.32 -11.03 -8.27
CA TYR A 23 46.16 -9.72 -8.89
C TYR A 23 44.68 -9.31 -9.01
N LEU A 24 43.78 -10.25 -9.31
CA LEU A 24 42.32 -10.06 -9.30
C LEU A 24 41.78 -9.82 -7.88
N ILE A 25 42.33 -10.49 -6.87
CA ILE A 25 41.99 -10.26 -5.46
C ILE A 25 42.49 -8.89 -5.01
N SER A 26 43.70 -8.47 -5.41
CA SER A 26 44.26 -7.16 -5.08
C SER A 26 43.49 -6.00 -5.74
N THR A 27 43.05 -6.18 -6.99
CA THR A 27 42.21 -5.20 -7.70
C THR A 27 40.78 -5.14 -7.15
N ASN A 28 40.19 -6.27 -6.76
CA ASN A 28 38.89 -6.29 -6.06
C ASN A 28 38.95 -5.70 -4.64
N GLN A 29 40.08 -5.82 -3.93
CA GLN A 29 40.27 -5.14 -2.66
C GLN A 29 40.27 -3.61 -2.81
N ASN A 30 40.87 -3.07 -3.87
CA ASN A 30 40.84 -1.63 -4.13
C ASN A 30 39.43 -1.11 -4.49
N LEU A 31 38.60 -1.92 -5.16
CA LEU A 31 37.20 -1.60 -5.43
C LEU A 31 36.34 -1.66 -4.15
N CYS A 32 36.56 -2.68 -3.32
CA CYS A 32 35.87 -2.88 -2.03
C CYS A 32 36.20 -1.76 -1.02
N VAL A 33 37.46 -1.30 -0.98
CA VAL A 33 37.89 -0.19 -0.10
C VAL A 33 37.30 1.16 -0.55
N GLN A 34 37.14 1.39 -1.85
CA GLN A 34 36.44 2.59 -2.36
C GLN A 34 34.94 2.58 -2.02
N ASP A 35 34.28 1.43 -2.07
CA ASP A 35 32.86 1.34 -1.66
C ASP A 35 32.68 1.44 -0.14
N LEU A 36 33.57 0.84 0.66
CA LEU A 36 33.56 0.97 2.13
C LEU A 36 33.79 2.41 2.58
N SER A 37 34.73 3.13 1.96
CA SER A 37 34.96 4.55 2.27
C SER A 37 33.79 5.44 1.86
N ARG A 38 33.10 5.13 0.75
CA ARG A 38 31.87 5.82 0.33
C ARG A 38 30.69 5.54 1.26
N LEU A 39 30.57 4.32 1.79
CA LEU A 39 29.59 3.94 2.80
C LEU A 39 29.87 4.64 4.14
N GLN A 40 31.12 4.67 4.59
CA GLN A 40 31.52 5.40 5.79
C GLN A 40 31.19 6.89 5.68
N LEU A 41 31.48 7.51 4.53
CA LEU A 41 31.17 8.92 4.30
C LEU A 41 29.66 9.21 4.29
N LYS A 42 28.83 8.26 3.84
CA LYS A 42 27.37 8.36 3.93
C LYS A 42 26.87 8.21 5.38
N ILE A 43 27.45 7.31 6.15
CA ILE A 43 27.14 7.13 7.57
C ILE A 43 27.49 8.40 8.36
N ASP A 44 28.70 8.94 8.18
CA ASP A 44 29.14 10.18 8.83
C ASP A 44 28.28 11.40 8.45
N LYS A 45 27.71 11.39 7.24
CA LYS A 45 26.76 12.42 6.79
C LYS A 45 25.39 12.25 7.46
N LEU A 46 24.90 11.01 7.58
CA LEU A 46 23.64 10.71 8.24
C LEU A 46 23.70 10.99 9.74
N GLU A 47 24.82 10.68 10.40
CA GLU A 47 25.03 11.00 11.82
C GLU A 47 25.02 12.51 12.05
N ARG A 48 25.67 13.29 11.18
CA ARG A 48 25.62 14.76 11.23
C ARG A 48 24.19 15.29 11.08
N LEU A 49 23.45 14.81 10.09
CA LEU A 49 22.05 15.21 9.87
C LEU A 49 21.15 14.84 11.04
N LEU A 50 21.36 13.67 11.65
CA LEU A 50 20.62 13.23 12.81
C LEU A 50 20.91 14.13 14.03
N ASN A 51 22.18 14.49 14.23
CA ASN A 51 22.58 15.35 15.34
C ASN A 51 22.03 16.79 15.16
N ASP A 52 22.04 17.31 13.93
CA ASP A 52 21.44 18.61 13.60
C ASP A 52 19.92 18.60 13.79
N ASN A 53 19.23 17.53 13.38
CA ASN A 53 17.80 17.36 13.64
C ASN A 53 17.51 17.31 15.14
N ASN A 54 18.32 16.58 15.93
CA ASN A 54 18.15 16.53 17.37
C ASN A 54 18.37 17.89 18.04
N ARG A 55 19.33 18.70 17.57
CA ARG A 55 19.52 20.09 18.04
C ARG A 55 18.35 20.98 17.66
N LEU A 56 17.80 20.84 16.46
CA LEU A 56 16.60 21.58 16.03
C LEU A 56 15.40 21.22 16.90
N VAL A 57 15.18 19.94 17.17
CA VAL A 57 14.10 19.46 18.05
C VAL A 57 14.28 19.99 19.48
N ALA A 58 15.50 19.98 20.02
CA ALA A 58 15.78 20.57 21.34
C ALA A 58 15.50 22.09 21.35
N THR A 59 15.93 22.81 20.33
CA THR A 59 15.68 24.26 20.19
C THR A 59 14.18 24.57 20.09
N LEU A 60 13.43 23.74 19.35
CA LEU A 60 11.97 23.85 19.26
C LEU A 60 11.30 23.55 20.61
N ARG A 61 11.78 22.55 21.34
CA ARG A 61 11.29 22.25 22.69
C ARG A 61 11.54 23.41 23.66
N ASP A 62 12.74 23.98 23.65
CA ASP A 62 13.11 25.09 24.54
C ASP A 62 12.34 26.37 24.20
N SER A 63 12.15 26.66 22.91
CA SER A 63 11.32 27.79 22.48
C SER A 63 9.84 27.62 22.86
N LEU A 64 9.30 26.40 22.79
CA LEU A 64 7.95 26.10 23.28
C LEU A 64 7.83 26.21 24.81
N LEU A 65 8.86 25.80 25.57
CA LEU A 65 8.89 25.95 27.03
C LEU A 65 8.99 27.42 27.45
N LEU A 66 9.80 28.23 26.76
CA LEU A 66 9.85 29.69 26.94
C LEU A 66 8.51 30.36 26.66
N ARG A 67 7.83 29.92 25.58
CA ARG A 67 6.50 30.43 25.22
C ARG A 67 5.44 30.05 26.25
N LYS A 68 5.52 28.83 26.81
CA LYS A 68 4.64 28.35 27.87
C LYS A 68 4.88 29.10 29.19
N ALA A 69 6.13 29.31 29.60
CA ALA A 69 6.47 30.09 30.78
C ALA A 69 6.06 31.57 30.65
N SER A 70 6.07 32.13 29.43
CA SER A 70 5.55 33.47 29.14
C SER A 70 4.02 33.55 29.24
N TRP A 71 3.29 32.47 28.98
CA TRP A 71 1.83 32.42 29.15
C TRP A 71 1.44 32.27 30.63
N ASP A 72 2.19 31.48 31.40
CA ASP A 72 1.92 31.26 32.82
C ASP A 72 2.23 32.51 33.69
N LYS A 73 3.12 33.41 33.25
CA LYS A 73 3.43 34.67 33.95
C LYS A 73 2.48 35.84 33.64
N GLY A 74 1.57 35.71 32.67
CA GLY A 74 0.61 36.77 32.28
C GLY A 74 -0.73 36.73 33.02
N GLY A 75 -0.93 35.77 33.93
CA GLY A 75 -2.20 35.48 34.57
C GLY A 75 -2.31 35.89 36.04
N GLN A 76 -1.81 37.06 36.45
CA GLN A 76 -2.17 37.66 37.75
C GLN A 76 -1.71 39.13 37.85
N GLY A 77 -2.67 40.07 37.96
CA GLY A 77 -2.43 41.38 38.57
C GLY A 77 -2.71 42.64 37.73
N GLY A 78 -3.96 43.12 37.80
CA GLY A 78 -4.36 44.52 38.03
C GLY A 78 -3.71 45.71 37.27
N GLY A 79 -4.54 46.40 36.47
CA GLY A 79 -4.87 47.81 36.73
C GLY A 79 -4.17 48.94 35.96
N VAL A 80 -4.90 49.48 34.97
CA VAL A 80 -5.17 50.92 34.70
C VAL A 80 -4.12 51.80 33.98
N ASN A 81 -4.53 52.21 32.76
CA ASN A 81 -4.36 53.48 32.01
C ASN A 81 -3.05 53.84 31.27
N GLY A 82 -3.18 53.91 29.94
CA GLY A 82 -2.30 54.65 29.03
C GLY A 82 -2.68 54.43 27.56
N SER A 83 -3.54 55.30 27.02
CA SER A 83 -4.02 55.28 25.64
C SER A 83 -2.91 55.45 24.60
N SER A 84 -2.90 54.59 23.56
CA SER A 84 -3.07 54.95 22.14
C SER A 84 -2.34 53.97 21.21
N ASN A 85 -3.13 53.16 20.50
CA ASN A 85 -2.89 52.59 19.18
C ASN A 85 -1.46 52.14 18.79
N SER A 86 -1.20 50.85 18.93
CA SER A 86 -0.71 50.09 17.77
C SER A 86 -1.35 48.72 17.73
N VAL A 87 -2.11 48.50 16.65
CA VAL A 87 -2.61 47.20 16.23
C VAL A 87 -1.39 46.34 15.93
N LEU A 88 -1.02 45.43 16.84
CA LEU A 88 -0.18 44.29 16.51
C LEU A 88 -1.04 43.02 16.60
N SER A 89 -1.80 42.85 15.53
CA SER A 89 -2.27 41.58 14.98
C SER A 89 -1.82 40.33 15.73
N ARG A 90 -2.81 39.58 16.24
CA ARG A 90 -2.77 38.10 16.37
C ARG A 90 -1.86 37.58 15.26
N ALA A 91 -0.70 37.01 15.61
CA ALA A 91 0.11 36.27 14.66
C ALA A 91 -0.82 35.28 13.97
N GLY A 92 -1.08 35.55 12.69
CA GLY A 92 -2.12 34.88 11.93
C GLY A 92 -1.91 33.39 11.98
N THR A 93 -2.98 32.67 12.29
CA THR A 93 -3.13 31.30 11.79
C THR A 93 -2.75 31.35 10.32
N LEU A 94 -1.73 30.59 9.90
CA LEU A 94 -1.42 30.41 8.49
C LEU A 94 -2.76 30.12 7.78
N PRO A 95 -3.15 30.91 6.76
CA PRO A 95 -4.42 30.70 6.10
C PRO A 95 -4.42 29.29 5.50
N GLY A 96 -5.23 28.40 6.09
CA GLY A 96 -5.36 27.00 5.66
C GLY A 96 -4.95 25.94 6.68
N CYS A 97 -4.17 26.24 7.71
CA CYS A 97 -3.80 25.26 8.74
C CYS A 97 -4.71 25.40 9.98
N ARG A 98 -5.37 24.31 10.40
CA ARG A 98 -6.20 24.27 11.61
C ARG A 98 -5.62 23.28 12.60
N LEU A 99 -5.77 23.58 13.90
CA LEU A 99 -5.46 22.65 14.97
C LEU A 99 -6.39 21.44 14.84
N ALA A 100 -5.83 20.24 14.97
CA ALA A 100 -6.63 19.04 15.15
C ALA A 100 -7.31 19.15 16.52
N GLU A 101 -8.61 19.41 16.53
CA GLU A 101 -9.42 19.36 17.74
C GLU A 101 -10.00 17.94 17.93
N LYS A 102 -10.51 17.66 19.13
CA LYS A 102 -11.20 16.40 19.42
C LYS A 102 -12.55 16.42 18.71
N MET A 103 -12.79 15.42 17.86
CA MET A 103 -14.07 15.24 17.17
C MET A 103 -15.25 15.40 18.13
N LYS A 104 -16.13 16.34 17.80
CA LYS A 104 -17.55 16.27 18.16
C LYS A 104 -18.26 15.66 16.96
N ASP A 105 -18.77 14.44 17.10
CA ASP A 105 -19.43 13.77 15.99
C ASP A 105 -20.52 14.65 15.37
N GLY A 106 -20.42 14.84 14.06
CA GLY A 106 -21.59 15.21 13.28
C GLY A 106 -22.60 14.06 13.39
N LYS A 107 -23.91 14.37 13.37
CA LYS A 107 -25.03 13.44 13.60
C LYS A 107 -25.05 12.14 12.76
N ASN A 108 -24.16 11.95 11.79
CA ASN A 108 -24.20 10.87 10.78
C ASN A 108 -22.86 10.09 10.65
N GLY A 109 -21.91 10.21 11.59
CA GLY A 109 -20.65 9.45 11.55
C GLY A 109 -20.71 8.14 12.33
N VAL A 110 -19.92 7.13 11.94
CA VAL A 110 -19.69 5.89 12.71
C VAL A 110 -18.23 5.86 13.15
N GLN A 111 -18.00 5.78 14.45
CA GLN A 111 -16.66 5.54 15.02
C GLN A 111 -16.50 4.05 15.32
N LEU A 112 -15.42 3.46 14.82
CA LEU A 112 -15.16 2.04 15.02
C LEU A 112 -14.97 1.70 16.51
N LEU A 113 -14.44 2.63 17.31
CA LEU A 113 -14.30 2.42 18.77
C LEU A 113 -15.67 2.26 19.46
N ASP A 114 -16.64 3.10 19.10
CA ASP A 114 -18.00 2.99 19.64
C ASP A 114 -18.67 1.69 19.18
N VAL A 115 -18.42 1.27 17.94
CA VAL A 115 -18.90 -0.03 17.45
C VAL A 115 -18.30 -1.17 18.28
N TYR A 116 -17.01 -1.11 18.61
CA TYR A 116 -16.35 -2.14 19.45
C TYR A 116 -17.01 -2.26 20.83
N ASP A 117 -17.46 -1.16 21.43
CA ASP A 117 -18.16 -1.17 22.73
C ASP A 117 -19.56 -1.80 22.64
N LEU A 118 -20.17 -1.84 21.44
CA LEU A 118 -21.48 -2.44 21.20
C LEU A 118 -21.40 -3.93 20.86
N LEU A 119 -20.25 -4.41 20.36
CA LEU A 119 -20.14 -5.78 19.85
C LEU A 119 -19.95 -6.79 20.99
N PRO A 120 -20.77 -7.86 21.04
CA PRO A 120 -20.60 -8.93 22.03
C PRO A 120 -19.39 -9.84 21.72
N PHE A 121 -18.90 -9.83 20.48
CA PHE A 121 -17.85 -10.73 19.96
C PHE A 121 -18.15 -12.22 20.18
N ASP A 122 -19.43 -12.59 20.22
CA ASP A 122 -19.85 -13.98 20.19
C ASP A 122 -19.64 -14.57 18.79
N ASN A 123 -19.51 -15.90 18.74
CA ASN A 123 -19.27 -16.64 17.49
C ASN A 123 -20.31 -17.75 17.29
N PRO A 124 -21.61 -17.42 17.21
CA PRO A 124 -22.65 -18.40 16.89
C PRO A 124 -22.56 -18.83 15.43
N ASP A 125 -22.97 -20.07 15.12
CA ASP A 125 -23.04 -20.58 13.74
C ASP A 125 -24.18 -19.88 12.97
N GLY A 126 -23.81 -19.08 11.96
CA GLY A 126 -24.75 -18.37 11.08
C GLY A 126 -25.35 -19.20 9.94
N GLY A 127 -25.09 -20.51 9.89
CA GLY A 127 -25.61 -21.40 8.86
C GLY A 127 -24.66 -21.55 7.68
N ALA A 128 -25.16 -21.34 6.44
CA ALA A 128 -24.32 -21.40 5.23
C ALA A 128 -23.24 -20.31 5.25
N TRP A 129 -23.61 -19.09 5.66
CA TRP A 129 -22.66 -18.05 6.01
C TRP A 129 -22.29 -18.16 7.50
N LYS A 130 -21.22 -18.90 7.78
CA LYS A 130 -20.84 -19.32 9.14
C LYS A 130 -20.72 -18.21 10.19
N GLN A 131 -20.28 -17.02 9.78
CA GLN A 131 -20.05 -15.88 10.68
C GLN A 131 -21.11 -14.78 10.53
N GLY A 132 -22.19 -15.05 9.81
CA GLY A 132 -23.23 -14.06 9.54
C GLY A 132 -24.61 -14.51 10.00
N PHE A 133 -25.56 -14.42 9.09
CA PHE A 133 -26.98 -14.72 9.28
C PHE A 133 -27.58 -15.16 7.95
N ASP A 134 -28.78 -15.73 7.99
CA ASP A 134 -29.50 -16.15 6.79
C ASP A 134 -29.96 -14.92 5.99
N ILE A 135 -29.55 -14.83 4.72
CA ILE A 135 -29.83 -13.68 3.86
C ILE A 135 -31.11 -13.97 3.08
N SER A 136 -32.10 -13.10 3.21
CA SER A 136 -33.34 -13.15 2.45
C SER A 136 -33.54 -11.88 1.63
N TYR A 137 -34.24 -12.03 0.50
CA TYR A 137 -34.59 -10.95 -0.41
C TYR A 137 -35.97 -11.24 -1.02
N LEU A 138 -36.66 -10.20 -1.50
CA LEU A 138 -37.93 -10.38 -2.21
C LEU A 138 -37.65 -10.63 -3.70
N ASP A 139 -38.41 -11.52 -4.31
CA ASP A 139 -38.19 -11.91 -5.71
C ASP A 139 -38.38 -10.74 -6.70
N ASN A 140 -39.19 -9.75 -6.33
CA ASN A 140 -39.54 -8.60 -7.15
C ASN A 140 -38.70 -7.34 -6.88
N MET A 141 -37.61 -7.43 -6.09
CA MET A 141 -36.81 -6.24 -5.74
C MET A 141 -36.14 -5.56 -6.94
N TRP A 142 -36.01 -6.26 -8.06
CA TRP A 142 -35.28 -5.79 -9.24
C TRP A 142 -36.15 -5.65 -10.49
N ASP A 143 -37.48 -5.66 -10.33
CA ASP A 143 -38.43 -5.51 -11.45
C ASP A 143 -38.32 -4.13 -12.11
N ASP A 144 -38.18 -3.07 -11.29
CA ASP A 144 -38.07 -1.69 -11.77
C ASP A 144 -36.63 -1.30 -12.13
N GLN A 145 -35.63 -1.83 -11.41
CA GLN A 145 -34.21 -1.56 -11.63
C GLN A 145 -33.40 -2.87 -11.54
N PRO A 146 -32.88 -3.37 -12.67
CA PRO A 146 -32.06 -4.58 -12.68
C PRO A 146 -30.81 -4.44 -11.81
N LEU A 147 -30.41 -5.54 -11.15
CA LEU A 147 -29.13 -5.62 -10.45
C LEU A 147 -27.97 -5.66 -11.46
N GLU A 148 -27.09 -4.68 -11.39
CA GLU A 148 -25.84 -4.69 -12.15
C GLU A 148 -24.77 -5.47 -11.40
N VAL A 149 -24.19 -6.49 -12.04
CA VAL A 149 -23.20 -7.38 -11.44
C VAL A 149 -21.87 -7.25 -12.18
N PHE A 150 -20.82 -6.89 -11.45
CA PHE A 150 -19.46 -6.78 -11.97
C PHE A 150 -18.61 -7.94 -11.48
N VAL A 151 -18.28 -8.87 -12.39
CA VAL A 151 -17.28 -9.90 -12.11
C VAL A 151 -15.90 -9.30 -12.36
N VAL A 152 -15.04 -9.27 -11.33
CA VAL A 152 -13.71 -8.63 -11.38
C VAL A 152 -12.60 -9.69 -11.28
N PRO A 153 -12.09 -10.20 -12.43
CA PRO A 153 -10.98 -11.14 -12.43
C PRO A 153 -9.70 -10.49 -11.86
N HIS A 154 -9.07 -11.19 -10.93
CA HIS A 154 -7.84 -10.77 -10.28
C HIS A 154 -6.96 -11.99 -9.98
N SER A 155 -5.72 -11.73 -9.59
CA SER A 155 -4.78 -12.77 -9.19
C SER A 155 -3.88 -12.22 -8.09
N HIS A 156 -4.05 -12.69 -6.85
CA HIS A 156 -3.21 -12.27 -5.74
C HIS A 156 -1.81 -12.90 -5.86
N ASN A 157 -0.76 -12.09 -5.84
CA ASN A 157 0.62 -12.52 -6.08
C ASN A 157 1.54 -12.00 -4.99
N ASP A 158 1.74 -12.79 -3.94
CA ASP A 158 2.63 -12.46 -2.81
C ASP A 158 4.07 -12.25 -3.26
N PRO A 159 4.67 -11.05 -3.07
CA PRO A 159 6.08 -10.78 -3.36
C PRO A 159 7.05 -11.42 -2.35
N GLY A 160 6.84 -12.70 -2.04
CA GLY A 160 7.52 -13.45 -1.00
C GLY A 160 6.56 -13.86 0.13
N TRP A 161 6.39 -15.16 0.33
CA TRP A 161 5.62 -15.75 1.44
C TRP A 161 6.11 -17.18 1.68
N LEU A 162 5.44 -18.19 1.11
CA LEU A 162 5.91 -19.60 1.14
C LEU A 162 7.11 -19.83 0.23
N LYS A 163 7.19 -19.09 -0.87
CA LYS A 163 8.33 -19.04 -1.79
C LYS A 163 8.94 -17.65 -1.80
N THR A 164 10.18 -17.55 -2.27
CA THR A 164 10.83 -16.26 -2.50
C THR A 164 10.19 -15.54 -3.68
N PHE A 165 10.40 -14.22 -3.78
CA PHE A 165 9.95 -13.41 -4.90
C PHE A 165 10.32 -14.02 -6.26
N ASP A 166 11.59 -14.39 -6.45
CA ASP A 166 12.07 -14.95 -7.71
C ASP A 166 11.51 -16.36 -7.98
N SER A 167 11.36 -17.20 -6.95
CA SER A 167 10.78 -18.54 -7.14
C SER A 167 9.31 -18.45 -7.53
N TYR A 168 8.52 -17.57 -6.91
CA TYR A 168 7.14 -17.31 -7.36
C TYR A 168 7.09 -16.75 -8.78
N TYR A 169 8.00 -15.82 -9.10
CA TYR A 169 8.07 -15.26 -10.45
C TYR A 169 8.30 -16.33 -11.51
N GLU A 170 9.30 -17.19 -11.28
CA GLU A 170 9.68 -18.23 -12.23
C GLU A 170 8.65 -19.36 -12.31
N ASP A 171 8.04 -19.75 -11.20
CA ASP A 171 7.13 -20.89 -11.18
C ASP A 171 5.70 -20.53 -11.59
N GLN A 172 5.27 -19.28 -11.35
CA GLN A 172 3.84 -18.91 -11.39
C GLN A 172 3.61 -17.55 -12.05
N THR A 173 4.11 -16.45 -11.46
CA THR A 173 3.68 -15.10 -11.82
C THR A 173 3.99 -14.74 -13.28
N LYS A 174 5.14 -15.14 -13.81
CA LYS A 174 5.47 -14.91 -15.23
C LYS A 174 4.45 -15.58 -16.18
N HIS A 175 3.96 -16.76 -15.81
CA HIS A 175 2.98 -17.50 -16.61
C HIS A 175 1.60 -16.86 -16.53
N ILE A 176 1.21 -16.37 -15.36
CA ILE A 176 -0.03 -15.60 -15.17
C ILE A 176 -0.03 -14.35 -16.07
N LEU A 177 1.03 -13.54 -16.03
CA LEU A 177 1.13 -12.32 -16.83
C LEU A 177 1.21 -12.59 -18.35
N ASN A 178 1.94 -13.63 -18.76
CA ASN A 178 1.96 -14.07 -20.16
C ASN A 178 0.55 -14.49 -20.64
N ASN A 179 -0.17 -15.26 -19.83
CA ASN A 179 -1.52 -15.70 -20.16
C ASN A 179 -2.54 -14.55 -20.12
N MET A 180 -2.39 -13.59 -19.21
CA MET A 180 -3.20 -12.37 -19.18
C MET A 180 -3.13 -11.64 -20.52
N LEU A 181 -1.92 -11.44 -21.06
CA LEU A 181 -1.75 -10.73 -22.33
C LEU A 181 -2.44 -11.45 -23.50
N ILE A 182 -2.33 -12.77 -23.55
CA ILE A 182 -2.99 -13.61 -24.56
C ILE A 182 -4.51 -13.56 -24.38
N LYS A 183 -5.00 -13.84 -23.18
CA LYS A 183 -6.43 -14.00 -22.90
C LYS A 183 -7.21 -12.70 -22.98
N LEU A 184 -6.64 -11.57 -22.58
CA LEU A 184 -7.29 -10.28 -22.78
C LEU A 184 -7.31 -9.87 -24.26
N SER A 185 -6.29 -10.24 -25.04
CA SER A 185 -6.24 -9.92 -26.48
C SER A 185 -7.23 -10.74 -27.32
N GLU A 186 -7.69 -11.90 -26.83
CA GLU A 186 -8.65 -12.77 -27.52
C GLU A 186 -10.10 -12.25 -27.48
N ASP A 187 -10.50 -11.48 -26.45
CA ASP A 187 -11.87 -10.99 -26.28
C ASP A 187 -11.85 -9.63 -25.57
N SER A 188 -12.30 -8.58 -26.28
CA SER A 188 -12.29 -7.19 -25.79
C SER A 188 -13.17 -6.95 -24.56
N ARG A 189 -14.09 -7.87 -24.25
CA ARG A 189 -14.95 -7.80 -23.06
C ARG A 189 -14.25 -8.27 -21.80
N ARG A 190 -13.17 -9.05 -21.91
CA ARG A 190 -12.44 -9.56 -20.75
C ARG A 190 -11.73 -8.42 -20.05
N LYS A 191 -11.83 -8.43 -18.72
CA LYS A 191 -11.20 -7.49 -17.80
C LYS A 191 -10.30 -8.24 -16.82
N MET A 192 -9.24 -7.60 -16.35
CA MET A 192 -8.43 -8.09 -15.23
C MET A 192 -7.81 -6.91 -14.49
N ILE A 193 -7.76 -7.01 -13.16
CA ILE A 193 -7.02 -6.07 -12.31
C ILE A 193 -5.67 -6.67 -11.89
N TRP A 194 -4.66 -5.83 -11.69
CA TRP A 194 -3.34 -6.22 -11.19
C TRP A 194 -2.84 -5.23 -10.13
N ALA A 195 -2.32 -5.73 -9.00
CA ALA A 195 -1.93 -4.89 -7.86
C ALA A 195 -0.40 -4.74 -7.70
N GLU A 196 0.36 -5.84 -7.70
CA GLU A 196 1.77 -5.84 -7.28
C GLU A 196 2.71 -5.40 -8.41
N ILE A 197 3.14 -4.13 -8.38
CA ILE A 197 3.98 -3.54 -9.43
C ILE A 197 5.40 -4.12 -9.44
N SER A 198 5.89 -4.65 -8.32
CA SER A 198 7.18 -5.37 -8.26
C SER A 198 7.28 -6.51 -9.29
N TYR A 199 6.27 -7.38 -9.33
CA TYR A 199 6.19 -8.47 -10.31
C TYR A 199 5.95 -7.95 -11.73
N PHE A 200 5.05 -6.98 -11.89
CA PHE A 200 4.75 -6.42 -13.21
C PHE A 200 5.98 -5.77 -13.84
N SER A 201 6.77 -5.04 -13.04
CA SER A 201 8.03 -4.42 -13.43
C SER A 201 9.07 -5.45 -13.85
N LYS A 202 9.25 -6.51 -13.05
CA LYS A 202 10.17 -7.61 -13.40
C LYS A 202 9.77 -8.26 -14.72
N TRP A 203 8.49 -8.55 -14.91
CA TRP A 203 7.96 -9.14 -16.15
C TRP A 203 8.14 -8.20 -17.35
N TRP A 204 7.81 -6.92 -17.20
CA TRP A 204 7.94 -5.90 -18.23
C TRP A 204 9.38 -5.78 -18.77
N SER A 205 10.38 -5.96 -17.89
CA SER A 205 11.79 -5.93 -18.28
C SER A 205 12.17 -7.09 -19.21
N GLY A 206 11.48 -8.23 -19.10
CA GLY A 206 11.76 -9.46 -19.85
C GLY A 206 10.96 -9.64 -21.14
N ILE A 207 9.98 -8.77 -21.45
CA ILE A 207 9.17 -8.87 -22.68
C ILE A 207 9.68 -7.95 -23.80
N ASP A 208 9.41 -8.36 -25.05
CA ASP A 208 9.71 -7.59 -26.26
C ASP A 208 8.76 -6.40 -26.46
N GLU A 209 9.11 -5.50 -27.39
CA GLU A 209 8.34 -4.28 -27.64
C GLU A 209 6.93 -4.56 -28.17
N GLN A 210 6.73 -5.64 -28.94
CA GLN A 210 5.41 -6.01 -29.45
C GLN A 210 4.45 -6.36 -28.29
N LYS A 211 4.94 -7.09 -27.28
CA LYS A 211 4.15 -7.38 -26.07
C LYS A 211 3.90 -6.13 -25.24
N ARG A 212 4.88 -5.23 -25.14
CA ARG A 212 4.72 -3.94 -24.44
C ARG A 212 3.64 -3.07 -25.09
N ASP A 213 3.61 -3.01 -26.43
CA ASP A 213 2.55 -2.30 -27.16
C ASP A 213 1.18 -2.93 -26.95
N ALA A 214 1.10 -4.26 -26.92
CA ALA A 214 -0.13 -4.96 -26.59
C ALA A 214 -0.61 -4.62 -25.17
N VAL A 215 0.28 -4.58 -24.18
CA VAL A 215 -0.07 -4.14 -22.81
C VAL A 215 -0.58 -2.71 -22.78
N ARG A 216 0.11 -1.77 -23.44
CA ARG A 216 -0.33 -0.37 -23.52
C ARG A 216 -1.73 -0.26 -24.14
N ARG A 217 -2.02 -1.06 -25.18
CA ARG A 217 -3.35 -1.13 -25.79
C ARG A 217 -4.40 -1.67 -24.83
N LEU A 218 -4.09 -2.72 -24.07
CA LEU A 218 -5.02 -3.29 -23.08
C LEU A 218 -5.33 -2.30 -21.95
N LEU A 219 -4.33 -1.55 -21.48
CA LEU A 219 -4.51 -0.47 -20.51
C LEU A 219 -5.38 0.66 -21.09
N GLY A 220 -5.08 1.10 -22.31
CA GLY A 220 -5.85 2.16 -22.99
C GLY A 220 -7.30 1.76 -23.30
N ALA A 221 -7.58 0.48 -23.52
CA ALA A 221 -8.92 -0.07 -23.67
C ALA A 221 -9.62 -0.38 -22.33
N GLY A 222 -8.93 -0.16 -21.21
CA GLY A 222 -9.41 -0.50 -19.86
C GLY A 222 -9.69 -1.99 -19.67
N GLN A 223 -9.07 -2.87 -20.46
CA GLN A 223 -9.16 -4.32 -20.27
C GLN A 223 -8.23 -4.80 -19.16
N LEU A 224 -7.06 -4.18 -19.06
CA LEU A 224 -6.17 -4.33 -17.92
C LEU A 224 -6.27 -3.04 -17.09
N GLU A 225 -6.45 -3.18 -15.79
CA GLU A 225 -6.40 -2.05 -14.85
C GLU A 225 -5.37 -2.33 -13.77
N LEU A 226 -4.53 -1.34 -13.47
CA LEU A 226 -3.58 -1.41 -12.36
C LEU A 226 -4.23 -0.76 -11.14
N VAL A 227 -4.41 -1.54 -10.07
CA VAL A 227 -5.09 -1.12 -8.83
C VAL A 227 -4.08 -0.94 -7.70
N THR A 228 -4.28 0.03 -6.81
CA THR A 228 -3.32 0.55 -5.81
C THR A 228 -2.05 1.12 -6.42
N GLY A 229 -1.33 0.33 -7.22
CA GLY A 229 -0.10 0.71 -7.91
C GLY A 229 1.13 0.76 -7.02
N GLY A 230 1.07 0.18 -5.81
CA GLY A 230 2.23 0.06 -4.93
C GLY A 230 3.21 -0.99 -5.44
N TRP A 231 4.46 -0.91 -4.98
CA TRP A 231 5.43 -1.98 -5.24
C TRP A 231 4.93 -3.33 -4.70
N VAL A 232 4.22 -3.31 -3.58
CA VAL A 232 3.60 -4.45 -2.92
C VAL A 232 2.20 -4.08 -2.39
N MET A 233 1.39 -5.08 -2.04
CA MET A 233 0.27 -4.90 -1.12
C MET A 233 0.83 -4.92 0.31
N ALA A 234 1.05 -3.73 0.89
CA ALA A 234 1.82 -3.59 2.12
C ALA A 234 1.04 -4.02 3.37
N ASP A 235 1.77 -4.54 4.37
CA ASP A 235 1.24 -4.66 5.74
C ASP A 235 0.83 -3.29 6.27
N GLU A 236 -0.32 -3.23 6.93
CA GLU A 236 -0.88 -1.99 7.49
C GLU A 236 -0.73 -1.90 9.02
N ALA A 237 -0.24 -2.95 9.68
CA ALA A 237 -0.05 -2.99 11.13
C ALA A 237 1.35 -2.54 11.58
N ASN A 238 2.41 -3.12 11.01
CA ASN A 238 3.79 -2.88 11.46
C ASN A 238 4.52 -1.82 10.63
N SER A 239 4.01 -1.53 9.43
CA SER A 239 4.68 -0.63 8.49
C SER A 239 4.67 0.81 8.98
N HIS A 240 5.86 1.40 9.04
CA HIS A 240 5.97 2.85 9.25
C HIS A 240 5.46 3.60 8.01
N TYR A 241 4.79 4.74 8.20
CA TYR A 241 4.19 5.49 7.10
C TYR A 241 5.21 5.92 6.02
N PHE A 242 6.49 6.14 6.39
CA PHE A 242 7.56 6.37 5.41
C PHE A 242 7.76 5.19 4.46
N ALA A 243 7.75 3.95 4.97
CA ALA A 243 7.88 2.76 4.13
C ALA A 243 6.64 2.55 3.24
N LEU A 244 5.44 2.82 3.79
CA LEU A 244 4.19 2.79 3.01
C LEU A 244 4.21 3.79 1.86
N LEU A 245 4.71 5.00 2.11
CA LEU A 245 4.86 6.04 1.10
C LEU A 245 5.92 5.67 0.06
N ASP A 246 7.09 5.18 0.50
CA ASP A 246 8.21 4.86 -0.38
C ASP A 246 7.84 3.77 -1.39
N GLN A 247 7.25 2.66 -0.93
CA GLN A 247 6.80 1.59 -1.83
C GLN A 247 5.69 2.04 -2.79
N LEU A 248 4.81 2.95 -2.35
CA LEU A 248 3.75 3.50 -3.20
C LEU A 248 4.35 4.41 -4.27
N MET A 249 5.31 5.26 -3.89
CA MET A 249 6.04 6.12 -4.80
C MET A 249 6.83 5.32 -5.83
N GLU A 250 7.51 4.24 -5.43
CA GLU A 250 8.28 3.39 -6.35
C GLU A 250 7.37 2.81 -7.45
N GLY A 251 6.25 2.21 -7.05
CA GLY A 251 5.29 1.65 -8.01
C GLY A 251 4.65 2.71 -8.91
N HIS A 252 4.21 3.85 -8.35
CA HIS A 252 3.61 4.94 -9.13
C HIS A 252 4.58 5.57 -10.12
N GLN A 253 5.82 5.82 -9.70
CA GLN A 253 6.86 6.34 -10.59
C GLN A 253 7.19 5.36 -11.70
N TRP A 254 7.25 4.06 -11.39
CA TRP A 254 7.49 3.04 -12.40
C TRP A 254 6.37 3.03 -13.46
N MET A 255 5.10 3.01 -13.03
CA MET A 255 3.94 3.03 -13.94
C MET A 255 3.92 4.29 -14.79
N GLN A 256 4.15 5.46 -14.18
CA GLN A 256 4.16 6.73 -14.90
C GLN A 256 5.24 6.76 -15.99
N ARG A 257 6.45 6.25 -15.70
CA ARG A 257 7.58 6.26 -16.65
C ARG A 257 7.40 5.28 -17.81
N HIS A 258 6.85 4.09 -17.55
CA HIS A 258 6.83 3.01 -18.55
C HIS A 258 5.49 2.87 -19.29
N LEU A 259 4.39 3.20 -18.60
CA LEU A 259 3.02 2.96 -19.07
C LEU A 259 2.23 4.27 -19.23
N GLY A 260 2.62 5.34 -18.54
CA GLY A 260 1.91 6.63 -18.57
C GLY A 260 0.53 6.58 -17.91
N VAL A 261 0.31 5.63 -16.99
CA VAL A 261 -0.96 5.43 -16.29
C VAL A 261 -0.86 5.78 -14.80
N ARG A 262 -2.01 6.13 -14.21
CA ARG A 262 -2.15 6.39 -12.77
C ARG A 262 -3.38 5.63 -12.25
N PRO A 263 -3.26 4.86 -11.14
CA PRO A 263 -4.38 4.14 -10.56
C PRO A 263 -5.39 5.10 -9.93
N SER A 264 -6.68 4.77 -10.02
CA SER A 264 -7.78 5.49 -9.36
C SER A 264 -8.27 4.80 -8.09
N SER A 265 -8.09 3.48 -8.02
CA SER A 265 -8.78 2.60 -7.07
C SER A 265 -7.78 1.78 -6.27
N GLY A 266 -8.01 1.69 -4.96
CA GLY A 266 -7.22 0.91 -4.03
C GLY A 266 -7.74 -0.51 -3.90
N TRP A 267 -6.83 -1.47 -3.75
CA TRP A 267 -7.11 -2.89 -3.60
C TRP A 267 -6.18 -3.46 -2.53
N ALA A 268 -6.76 -3.79 -1.37
CA ALA A 268 -6.05 -4.29 -0.20
C ALA A 268 -6.81 -5.49 0.39
N ILE A 269 -6.70 -6.64 -0.27
CA ILE A 269 -7.47 -7.84 0.11
C ILE A 269 -6.75 -8.77 1.10
N ASP A 270 -5.45 -8.60 1.29
CA ASP A 270 -4.64 -9.51 2.12
C ASP A 270 -3.87 -8.93 3.33
N PRO A 271 -3.76 -7.61 3.58
CA PRO A 271 -3.23 -7.11 4.84
C PRO A 271 -4.02 -7.64 6.04
N PHE A 272 -3.34 -8.06 7.11
CA PHE A 272 -4.00 -8.63 8.30
C PHE A 272 -4.52 -7.53 9.24
N GLY A 273 -5.64 -6.92 8.82
CA GLY A 273 -6.17 -5.70 9.41
C GLY A 273 -5.80 -4.48 8.57
N HIS A 274 -6.55 -3.40 8.74
CA HIS A 274 -6.42 -2.19 7.92
C HIS A 274 -6.24 -0.95 8.79
N SER A 275 -5.52 0.03 8.25
CA SER A 275 -5.08 1.23 8.96
C SER A 275 -5.61 2.49 8.25
N PRO A 276 -6.15 3.47 8.99
CA PRO A 276 -6.54 4.76 8.41
C PRO A 276 -5.35 5.49 7.77
N SER A 277 -4.11 5.17 8.17
CA SER A 277 -2.90 5.71 7.55
C SER A 277 -2.80 5.38 6.06
N MET A 278 -3.17 4.16 5.64
CA MET A 278 -3.16 3.79 4.22
C MET A 278 -4.17 4.64 3.45
N THR A 279 -5.38 4.79 3.98
CA THR A 279 -6.43 5.60 3.34
C THR A 279 -6.00 7.06 3.11
N TYR A 280 -5.28 7.65 4.07
CA TYR A 280 -4.73 9.01 3.96
C TYR A 280 -3.70 9.10 2.84
N LEU A 281 -2.78 8.12 2.78
CA LEU A 281 -1.73 8.08 1.75
C LEU A 281 -2.31 7.86 0.35
N LEU A 282 -3.27 6.93 0.20
CA LEU A 282 -3.94 6.67 -1.08
C LEU A 282 -4.70 7.91 -1.58
N LYS A 283 -5.41 8.60 -0.68
CA LYS A 283 -6.09 9.83 -1.04
C LYS A 283 -5.11 10.93 -1.48
N GLY A 284 -4.00 11.08 -0.76
CA GLY A 284 -2.90 11.99 -1.14
C GLY A 284 -2.25 11.63 -2.48
N ALA A 285 -2.20 10.33 -2.81
CA ALA A 285 -1.76 9.83 -4.11
C ALA A 285 -2.84 9.94 -5.21
N GLY A 286 -4.01 10.52 -4.90
CA GLY A 286 -5.09 10.84 -5.83
C GLY A 286 -6.07 9.71 -6.14
N LEU A 287 -6.02 8.61 -5.38
CA LEU A 287 -7.04 7.57 -5.46
C LEU A 287 -8.35 8.07 -4.83
N GLN A 288 -9.48 7.57 -5.34
CA GLN A 288 -10.81 8.02 -4.93
C GLN A 288 -11.56 7.00 -4.08
N ASP A 289 -11.26 5.73 -4.30
CA ASP A 289 -11.91 4.59 -3.68
C ASP A 289 -10.91 3.50 -3.31
N MET A 290 -11.30 2.60 -2.42
CA MET A 290 -10.54 1.42 -2.07
C MET A 290 -11.44 0.26 -1.64
N VAL A 291 -10.97 -0.95 -1.90
CA VAL A 291 -11.55 -2.19 -1.41
C VAL A 291 -10.65 -2.79 -0.35
N ILE A 292 -11.24 -3.18 0.77
CA ILE A 292 -10.57 -3.90 1.85
C ILE A 292 -11.27 -5.20 2.18
N GLN A 293 -10.51 -6.11 2.79
CA GLN A 293 -11.01 -7.43 3.12
C GLN A 293 -10.90 -7.76 4.60
N ARG A 294 -9.70 -7.85 5.17
CA ARG A 294 -9.48 -8.61 6.40
C ARG A 294 -9.82 -7.77 7.64
N VAL A 295 -11.12 -7.58 7.81
CA VAL A 295 -11.76 -6.94 8.96
C VAL A 295 -12.35 -8.02 9.86
N HIS A 296 -12.37 -7.79 11.17
CA HIS A 296 -12.93 -8.74 12.14
C HIS A 296 -14.35 -9.17 11.75
N TYR A 297 -14.65 -10.46 11.83
CA TYR A 297 -15.92 -11.02 11.35
C TYR A 297 -17.15 -10.41 12.05
N ALA A 298 -17.07 -10.14 13.36
CA ALA A 298 -18.15 -9.48 14.10
C ALA A 298 -18.43 -8.05 13.59
N VAL A 299 -17.38 -7.34 13.18
CA VAL A 299 -17.50 -6.02 12.55
C VAL A 299 -18.16 -6.18 11.18
N LYS A 300 -17.69 -7.11 10.32
CA LYS A 300 -18.35 -7.40 9.04
C LYS A 300 -19.85 -7.70 9.20
N LYS A 301 -20.20 -8.57 10.15
CA LYS A 301 -21.59 -8.93 10.47
C LYS A 301 -22.41 -7.70 10.86
N HIS A 302 -21.89 -6.86 11.75
CA HIS A 302 -22.56 -5.64 12.20
C HIS A 302 -22.82 -4.66 11.05
N PHE A 303 -21.80 -4.36 10.26
CA PHE A 303 -21.93 -3.45 9.11
C PHE A 303 -22.82 -4.07 8.00
N ALA A 304 -22.81 -5.39 7.81
CA ALA A 304 -23.70 -6.07 6.87
C ALA A 304 -25.18 -5.96 7.27
N GLN A 305 -25.50 -6.14 8.56
CA GLN A 305 -26.87 -5.99 9.07
C GLN A 305 -27.43 -4.58 8.90
N GLN A 306 -26.55 -3.57 8.95
CA GLN A 306 -26.91 -2.16 8.78
C GLN A 306 -26.79 -1.68 7.34
N GLN A 307 -26.33 -2.53 6.41
CA GLN A 307 -26.05 -2.16 5.01
C GLN A 307 -25.03 -1.00 4.89
N THR A 308 -24.02 -0.99 5.75
CA THR A 308 -22.99 0.07 5.85
C THR A 308 -21.58 -0.42 5.50
N LEU A 309 -21.45 -1.55 4.79
CA LEU A 309 -20.15 -2.07 4.32
C LEU A 309 -19.46 -1.14 3.31
N GLU A 310 -20.21 -0.22 2.71
CA GLU A 310 -19.73 0.89 1.91
C GLU A 310 -19.79 2.18 2.73
N PHE A 311 -18.67 2.87 2.87
CA PHE A 311 -18.60 4.10 3.66
C PHE A 311 -17.51 5.03 3.18
N LEU A 312 -17.68 6.32 3.48
CA LEU A 312 -16.61 7.29 3.31
C LEU A 312 -15.67 7.22 4.52
N TRP A 313 -14.49 6.62 4.35
CA TRP A 313 -13.51 6.49 5.42
C TRP A 313 -12.73 7.79 5.58
N ARG A 314 -12.81 8.38 6.78
CA ARG A 314 -12.23 9.69 7.12
C ARG A 314 -11.17 9.53 8.21
N GLN A 315 -10.20 10.45 8.24
CA GLN A 315 -9.26 10.54 9.35
C GLN A 315 -9.96 11.02 10.63
N SER A 316 -9.53 10.53 11.79
CA SER A 316 -10.13 10.86 13.09
C SER A 316 -9.95 12.32 13.53
N TRP A 317 -9.17 13.12 12.79
CA TRP A 317 -8.99 14.56 13.00
C TRP A 317 -9.61 15.41 11.87
N GLY A 318 -10.32 14.80 10.91
CA GLY A 318 -10.90 15.48 9.75
C GLY A 318 -12.23 16.15 10.03
N GLU A 319 -12.24 17.32 10.69
CA GLU A 319 -13.49 17.95 11.19
C GLU A 319 -14.25 18.84 10.19
N CYS A 320 -13.71 19.17 9.01
CA CYS A 320 -14.33 20.18 8.14
C CYS A 320 -14.85 19.60 6.83
N VAL A 321 -16.08 19.95 6.44
CA VAL A 321 -16.68 19.62 5.13
C VAL A 321 -15.75 19.97 3.97
N SER A 322 -14.96 21.03 4.09
CA SER A 322 -13.96 21.43 3.09
C SER A 322 -12.70 20.56 3.07
N MET A 323 -12.35 19.87 4.17
CA MET A 323 -11.22 18.93 4.25
C MET A 323 -11.64 17.49 3.97
N LEU A 324 -12.92 17.13 4.16
CA LEU A 324 -13.43 15.79 3.86
C LEU A 324 -13.10 15.34 2.44
N ALA A 325 -13.22 16.25 1.46
CA ALA A 325 -12.87 15.95 0.07
C ALA A 325 -11.40 15.57 -0.12
N PHE A 326 -10.50 16.04 0.76
CA PHE A 326 -9.05 15.86 0.63
C PHE A 326 -8.48 14.73 1.51
N VAL A 327 -9.20 14.30 2.55
CA VAL A 327 -8.68 13.31 3.51
C VAL A 327 -9.54 12.05 3.63
N SER A 328 -10.58 11.94 2.80
CA SER A 328 -11.50 10.81 2.84
C SER A 328 -11.49 10.05 1.52
N ILE A 329 -11.60 8.73 1.63
CA ILE A 329 -11.67 7.80 0.51
C ILE A 329 -12.94 6.97 0.63
N PHE A 330 -13.62 6.71 -0.49
CA PHE A 330 -14.73 5.77 -0.48
C PHE A 330 -14.17 4.37 -0.23
N CYS A 331 -14.76 3.61 0.68
CA CYS A 331 -14.25 2.31 1.08
C CYS A 331 -15.36 1.28 1.01
N LEU A 332 -15.06 0.13 0.39
CA LEU A 332 -15.89 -1.06 0.40
C LEU A 332 -15.20 -2.15 1.23
N ILE A 333 -15.91 -2.67 2.23
CA ILE A 333 -15.55 -3.92 2.89
C ILE A 333 -16.26 -5.07 2.18
N TYR A 334 -15.51 -6.02 1.65
CA TYR A 334 -16.10 -7.27 1.17
C TYR A 334 -16.78 -8.02 2.34
N PRO A 335 -18.03 -8.49 2.21
CA PRO A 335 -18.82 -8.98 3.35
C PRO A 335 -18.34 -10.31 3.94
N PHE A 336 -17.75 -11.17 3.12
CA PHE A 336 -17.46 -12.56 3.50
C PHE A 336 -16.00 -12.78 3.91
N MET A 337 -15.71 -13.94 4.48
CA MET A 337 -14.33 -14.39 4.68
C MET A 337 -13.68 -14.66 3.32
N LEU A 338 -12.43 -14.23 3.13
CA LEU A 338 -11.67 -14.57 1.93
C LEU A 338 -11.14 -15.99 2.17
N SER A 339 -11.80 -16.96 1.56
CA SER A 339 -11.21 -18.27 1.36
C SER A 339 -10.29 -18.14 0.16
N VAL A 340 -8.98 -18.38 0.36
CA VAL A 340 -7.98 -18.41 -0.73
C VAL A 340 -8.24 -19.61 -1.67
N GLU A 341 -9.18 -20.49 -1.33
CA GLU A 341 -9.66 -21.57 -2.19
C GLU A 341 -11.10 -21.30 -2.60
N GLY A 342 -11.32 -21.16 -3.92
CA GLY A 342 -12.62 -21.52 -4.49
C GLY A 342 -12.94 -22.94 -4.03
N GLN A 343 -14.10 -23.13 -3.41
CA GLN A 343 -14.47 -24.42 -2.81
C GLN A 343 -14.42 -25.54 -3.85
N HIS A 344 -13.33 -26.30 -3.87
CA HIS A 344 -13.23 -27.56 -4.62
C HIS A 344 -13.92 -28.65 -3.79
N HIS A 345 -15.24 -28.76 -3.94
CA HIS A 345 -15.92 -30.01 -3.64
C HIS A 345 -15.67 -30.99 -4.80
N HIS A 346 -14.87 -32.03 -4.55
CA HIS A 346 -14.78 -33.20 -5.43
C HIS A 346 -16.12 -33.94 -5.43
N GLY A 347 -17.00 -33.54 -6.34
CA GLY A 347 -18.16 -34.28 -6.78
C GLY A 347 -18.14 -34.34 -8.30
N ASN A 348 -18.08 -35.56 -8.86
CA ASN A 348 -18.13 -35.83 -10.29
C ASN A 348 -19.32 -35.11 -10.94
N GLY A 349 -19.04 -34.12 -11.78
CA GLY A 349 -20.04 -33.43 -12.59
C GLY A 349 -19.54 -32.05 -13.02
N ASN A 350 -19.38 -31.85 -14.34
CA ASN A 350 -19.09 -30.56 -14.93
C ASN A 350 -20.09 -29.49 -14.43
N ARG A 351 -19.66 -28.68 -13.47
CA ARG A 351 -20.25 -27.37 -13.18
C ARG A 351 -19.10 -26.38 -12.98
N TYR A 352 -18.95 -25.47 -13.93
CA TYR A 352 -18.14 -24.28 -13.74
C TYR A 352 -18.85 -23.41 -12.70
N HIS A 353 -18.43 -23.52 -11.45
CA HIS A 353 -18.82 -22.58 -10.41
C HIS A 353 -17.82 -21.43 -10.41
N LEU A 354 -18.16 -20.37 -11.16
CA LEU A 354 -17.64 -19.03 -10.88
C LEU A 354 -18.17 -18.63 -9.51
N VAL A 355 -17.27 -18.48 -8.53
CA VAL A 355 -17.57 -17.63 -7.38
C VAL A 355 -17.56 -16.21 -7.94
N SER A 356 -18.71 -15.75 -8.41
CA SER A 356 -19.01 -14.33 -8.46
C SER A 356 -19.15 -13.88 -7.02
N THR A 357 -18.22 -13.06 -6.55
CA THR A 357 -18.45 -12.21 -5.38
C THR A 357 -19.39 -11.08 -5.73
#